data_AF-A0AAV2Q019-F1
#
_entry.id   AF-A0AAV2Q019-F1
#
_cell.length_a   1.000
_cell.length_b   1.000
_cell.length_c   1.000
_cell.angle_alpha   90.00
_cell.angle_beta   90.00
_cell.angle_gamma   90.00
#
_symmetry.space_group_name_H-M   'P 1'
#
loop_
_entity.id
_entity.type
_entity.pdbx_description
1 polymer ?
#
loop_
_entity_poly.entity_id
_entity_poly.type
_entity_poly.pdbx_seq_one_letter_code
_entity_poly.pdbx_strand_id
1 'polypeptide(L)'
;MAATYSNIMNHKKTLKFENNDIETSNDAMDLITGLLEESCHRLNHSKLVQHKFFLLINFNNMASVKPPFVPVVNGVDDTSNFEEFEIERRGPNVDAFRTRQEFSGRNLPFLGYTFTRKELESESSDGKTAIFSTTVNESVMCEPSELEAQLKAKKKENHELKLRLETLENDSDRPLLKKLKEAESRIEFSEKDRKRLEEDLASREKSLLVFKKEMAAERVERSKTEAKTLEFLRDIKKKWKTEEAQRLKEVQQKVQ
;
A
#
# COMPACT_ATOMS: atom_id res chain seq x y z
N MET A 1 14.32 -18.25 -23.64
CA MET A 1 13.39 -17.32 -24.31
C MET A 1 12.95 -17.77 -25.71
N ALA A 2 13.85 -18.26 -26.59
CA ALA A 2 13.48 -18.66 -27.95
C ALA A 2 12.42 -19.79 -28.04
N ALA A 3 12.45 -20.78 -27.13
CA ALA A 3 11.48 -21.87 -27.11
C ALA A 3 10.05 -21.40 -26.79
N THR A 4 9.86 -20.54 -25.79
CA THR A 4 8.54 -20.01 -25.41
C THR A 4 7.91 -19.22 -26.55
N TYR A 5 8.69 -18.36 -27.21
CA TYR A 5 8.21 -17.62 -28.38
C TYR A 5 7.81 -18.57 -29.51
N SER A 6 8.64 -19.55 -29.84
CA SER A 6 8.33 -20.58 -30.84
C SER A 6 7.05 -21.35 -30.50
N ASN A 7 6.84 -21.68 -29.23
CA ASN A 7 5.65 -22.37 -28.77
C ASN A 7 4.39 -21.52 -28.92
N ILE A 8 4.43 -20.24 -28.57
CA ILE A 8 3.29 -19.31 -28.72
C ILE A 8 2.93 -19.12 -30.20
N MET A 9 3.95 -18.92 -31.05
CA MET A 9 3.74 -18.75 -32.50
C MET A 9 3.15 -20.02 -33.14
N ASN A 10 3.52 -21.20 -32.64
CA ASN A 10 3.05 -22.49 -33.13
C ASN A 10 1.98 -23.13 -32.24
N HIS A 11 1.19 -22.34 -31.50
CA HIS A 11 0.27 -22.80 -30.46
C HIS A 11 -0.64 -23.96 -30.88
N LYS A 12 -1.10 -23.99 -32.14
CA LYS A 12 -1.94 -25.09 -32.68
C LYS A 12 -1.30 -26.48 -32.64
N LYS A 13 0.03 -26.55 -32.66
CA LYS A 13 0.80 -27.80 -32.64
C LYS A 13 1.43 -28.08 -31.29
N THR A 14 1.73 -27.03 -30.53
CA THR A 14 2.50 -27.09 -29.28
C THR A 14 1.62 -27.14 -28.04
N LEU A 15 0.40 -26.59 -28.10
CA LEU A 15 -0.57 -26.70 -27.01
C LEU A 15 -1.06 -28.15 -26.90
N LYS A 16 -0.77 -28.77 -25.76
CA LYS A 16 -1.19 -30.14 -25.43
C LYS A 16 -1.62 -30.15 -23.97
N PHE A 17 -2.71 -30.86 -23.69
CA PHE A 17 -3.14 -31.15 -22.32
C PHE A 17 -2.50 -32.47 -21.91
N GLU A 18 -1.68 -32.45 -20.88
CA GLU A 18 -1.04 -33.64 -20.34
C GLU A 18 -2.03 -34.44 -19.50
N ASN A 19 -2.03 -35.77 -19.63
CA ASN A 19 -2.82 -36.67 -18.78
C ASN A 19 -2.11 -36.90 -17.44
N ASN A 20 -1.87 -35.82 -16.69
CA ASN A 20 -1.30 -35.88 -15.35
C ASN A 20 -2.40 -36.22 -14.31
N ASP A 21 -2.04 -36.39 -13.04
CA ASP A 21 -2.95 -36.74 -11.93
C ASP A 21 -4.10 -35.72 -11.67
N ILE A 22 -4.15 -34.60 -12.40
CA ILE A 22 -5.18 -33.57 -12.30
C ILE A 22 -6.04 -33.60 -13.57
N GLU A 23 -7.24 -34.16 -13.45
CA GLU A 23 -8.21 -34.20 -14.55
C GLU A 23 -8.78 -32.81 -14.84
N THR A 24 -8.47 -32.28 -16.04
CA THR A 24 -9.13 -31.09 -16.57
C THR A 24 -10.44 -31.50 -17.25
N SER A 25 -11.55 -30.84 -16.96
CA SER A 25 -12.83 -31.16 -17.62
C SER A 25 -12.80 -30.84 -19.12
N ASN A 26 -13.60 -31.56 -19.91
CA ASN A 26 -13.72 -31.29 -21.35
C ASN A 26 -14.19 -29.85 -21.64
N ASP A 27 -15.11 -29.32 -20.84
CA ASP A 27 -15.58 -27.93 -20.97
C ASP A 27 -14.46 -26.91 -20.65
N ALA A 28 -13.55 -27.24 -19.73
CA ALA A 28 -12.37 -26.40 -19.47
C ALA A 28 -11.36 -26.46 -20.62
N MET A 29 -11.10 -27.64 -21.18
CA MET A 29 -10.22 -27.77 -22.34
C MET A 29 -10.75 -27.00 -23.56
N ASP A 30 -12.06 -27.12 -23.84
CA ASP A 30 -12.75 -26.40 -24.92
C ASP A 30 -12.66 -24.87 -24.73
N LEU A 31 -12.82 -24.39 -23.49
CA LEU A 31 -12.64 -22.98 -23.17
C LEU A 31 -11.21 -22.51 -23.44
N ILE A 32 -10.22 -23.27 -22.98
CA ILE A 32 -8.79 -22.92 -23.12
C ILE A 32 -8.40 -22.89 -24.60
N THR A 33 -8.78 -23.90 -25.40
CA THR A 33 -8.48 -23.93 -26.84
C THR A 33 -9.21 -22.81 -27.59
N GLY A 34 -10.48 -22.52 -27.24
CA GLY A 34 -11.23 -21.42 -27.84
C GLY A 34 -10.65 -20.02 -27.52
N LEU A 35 -9.93 -19.87 -26.41
CA LEU A 35 -9.18 -18.65 -26.08
C LEU A 35 -7.80 -18.61 -26.75
N LEU A 36 -7.11 -19.75 -26.80
CA LEU A 36 -5.80 -19.93 -27.43
C LEU A 36 -5.93 -20.29 -28.91
N GLU A 37 -6.67 -19.47 -29.65
CA GLU A 37 -6.94 -19.62 -31.08
C GLU A 37 -6.63 -18.31 -31.83
N GLU A 38 -6.56 -18.38 -33.16
CA GLU A 38 -6.44 -17.22 -34.05
C GLU A 38 -7.51 -16.16 -33.75
N SER A 39 -7.13 -14.88 -33.92
CA SER A 39 -7.98 -13.74 -33.54
C SER A 39 -9.37 -13.76 -34.17
N CYS A 40 -9.52 -14.29 -35.39
CA CYS A 40 -10.78 -14.38 -36.11
C CYS A 40 -11.74 -15.46 -35.57
N HIS A 41 -11.22 -16.48 -34.88
CA HIS A 41 -12.03 -17.59 -34.34
C HIS A 41 -12.10 -17.59 -32.81
N ARG A 42 -11.24 -16.80 -32.16
CA ARG A 42 -11.17 -16.68 -30.71
C ARG A 42 -12.53 -16.32 -30.10
N LEU A 43 -12.83 -16.91 -28.95
CA LEU A 43 -14.04 -16.60 -28.18
C LEU A 43 -14.13 -15.10 -27.89
N ASN A 44 -15.24 -14.49 -28.28
CA ASN A 44 -15.58 -13.11 -27.93
C ASN A 44 -16.38 -13.08 -26.61
N HIS A 45 -16.60 -11.89 -26.04
CA HIS A 45 -17.32 -11.70 -24.78
C HIS A 45 -18.67 -12.44 -24.75
N SER A 46 -19.48 -12.33 -25.81
CA SER A 46 -20.80 -12.98 -25.85
C SER A 46 -20.70 -14.50 -25.80
N LYS A 47 -19.77 -15.10 -26.54
CA LYS A 47 -19.55 -16.55 -26.53
C LYS A 47 -18.92 -17.02 -25.22
N LEU A 48 -18.06 -16.20 -24.61
CA LEU A 48 -17.40 -16.51 -23.34
C LEU A 48 -18.42 -16.60 -22.19
N VAL A 49 -19.31 -15.61 -22.08
CA VAL A 49 -20.36 -15.58 -21.04
C VAL A 49 -21.35 -16.74 -21.19
N GLN A 50 -21.57 -17.24 -22.42
CA GLN A 50 -22.46 -18.36 -22.73
C GLN A 50 -21.76 -19.73 -22.75
N HIS A 51 -20.46 -19.78 -22.46
CA HIS A 51 -19.68 -21.01 -22.58
C HIS A 51 -20.13 -22.06 -21.55
N LYS A 52 -20.11 -23.35 -21.93
CA LYS A 52 -20.58 -24.46 -21.08
C LYS A 52 -19.86 -24.53 -19.73
N PHE A 53 -18.57 -24.23 -19.73
CA PHE A 53 -17.74 -24.12 -18.53
C PHE A 53 -18.34 -23.19 -17.45
N PHE A 54 -19.09 -22.14 -17.84
CA PHE A 54 -19.67 -21.16 -16.93
C PHE A 54 -21.18 -21.34 -16.70
N LEU A 55 -21.79 -22.49 -17.05
CA LEU A 55 -23.24 -22.71 -16.94
C LEU A 55 -23.83 -22.43 -15.56
N LEU A 56 -23.05 -22.67 -14.49
CA LEU A 56 -23.49 -22.46 -13.11
C LEU A 56 -23.19 -21.05 -12.58
N ILE A 57 -22.57 -20.19 -13.40
CA ILE A 57 -22.14 -18.86 -13.00
C ILE A 57 -23.15 -17.82 -13.47
N ASN A 58 -23.76 -17.12 -12.51
CA ASN A 58 -24.57 -15.95 -12.80
C ASN A 58 -23.68 -14.69 -12.85
N PHE A 59 -23.23 -14.31 -14.04
CA PHE A 59 -22.38 -13.14 -14.25
C PHE A 59 -23.00 -11.82 -13.75
N ASN A 60 -24.34 -11.69 -13.78
CA ASN A 60 -25.01 -10.46 -13.34
C ASN A 60 -24.94 -10.23 -11.82
N ASN A 61 -24.69 -11.29 -11.03
CA ASN A 61 -24.64 -11.20 -9.57
C ASN A 61 -23.29 -11.64 -8.98
N MET A 62 -22.27 -11.84 -9.82
CA MET A 62 -20.99 -12.42 -9.40
C MET A 62 -20.32 -11.60 -8.27
N ALA A 63 -20.39 -10.26 -8.34
CA ALA A 63 -19.81 -9.37 -7.34
C ALA A 63 -20.44 -9.51 -5.93
N SER A 64 -21.69 -9.97 -5.85
CA SER A 64 -22.40 -10.16 -4.59
C SER A 64 -22.19 -11.56 -3.99
N VAL A 65 -21.63 -12.49 -4.76
CA VAL A 65 -21.39 -13.87 -4.31
C VAL A 65 -20.11 -13.91 -3.48
N LYS A 66 -20.10 -14.71 -2.40
CA LYS A 66 -18.89 -14.92 -1.59
C LYS A 66 -17.77 -15.51 -2.46
N PRO A 67 -16.58 -14.88 -2.50
CA PRO A 67 -15.48 -15.40 -3.30
C PRO A 67 -14.93 -16.72 -2.71
N PRO A 68 -14.29 -17.55 -3.53
CA PRO A 68 -13.71 -18.82 -3.07
C PRO A 68 -12.58 -18.63 -2.05
N PHE A 69 -11.89 -17.49 -2.13
CA PHE A 69 -10.83 -17.11 -1.20
C PHE A 69 -11.11 -15.71 -0.66
N VAL A 70 -11.05 -15.58 0.67
CA VAL A 70 -11.11 -14.30 1.37
C VAL A 70 -9.75 -14.12 2.04
N PRO A 71 -8.91 -13.18 1.61
CA PRO A 71 -7.60 -12.96 2.22
C PRO A 71 -7.76 -12.52 3.67
N VAL A 72 -6.88 -12.99 4.54
CA VAL A 72 -6.76 -12.48 5.91
C VAL A 72 -5.95 -11.19 5.83
N VAL A 73 -6.48 -10.13 6.42
CA VAL A 73 -5.88 -8.79 6.43
C VAL A 73 -5.87 -8.28 7.87
N ASN A 74 -4.69 -7.93 8.37
CA ASN A 74 -4.42 -7.57 9.77
C ASN A 74 -4.54 -6.05 10.04
N GLY A 75 -4.75 -5.23 9.01
CA GLY A 75 -4.87 -3.79 9.13
C GLY A 75 -4.98 -3.08 7.77
N VAL A 76 -5.20 -1.77 7.78
CA VAL A 76 -5.36 -0.96 6.55
C VAL A 76 -4.08 -0.88 5.72
N ASP A 77 -2.91 -1.00 6.37
CA ASP A 77 -1.59 -0.94 5.76
C ASP A 77 -0.95 -2.32 5.61
N ASP A 78 -1.72 -3.40 5.72
CA ASP A 78 -1.21 -4.77 5.63
C ASP A 78 -0.78 -5.12 4.19
N THR A 79 0.51 -5.40 4.00
CA THR A 79 1.11 -5.80 2.73
C THR A 79 1.48 -7.29 2.67
N SER A 80 1.03 -8.12 3.61
CA SER A 80 1.41 -9.54 3.72
C SER A 80 1.00 -10.43 2.53
N ASN A 81 0.02 -10.00 1.74
CA ASN A 81 -0.41 -10.70 0.52
C ASN A 81 0.41 -10.28 -0.72
N PHE A 82 1.45 -9.46 -0.54
CA PHE A 82 2.38 -9.02 -1.59
C PHE A 82 3.78 -9.56 -1.33
N GLU A 83 4.52 -9.85 -2.39
CA GLU A 83 5.95 -10.21 -2.28
C GLU A 83 6.78 -9.00 -1.86
N GLU A 84 7.78 -9.21 -0.99
CA GLU A 84 8.72 -8.17 -0.62
C GLU A 84 9.73 -7.97 -1.76
N PHE A 85 9.79 -6.76 -2.31
CA PHE A 85 10.74 -6.43 -3.36
C PHE A 85 12.02 -5.85 -2.77
N GLU A 86 13.19 -6.30 -3.25
CA GLU A 86 14.44 -5.62 -2.96
C GLU A 86 14.38 -4.19 -3.52
N ILE A 87 14.60 -3.19 -2.66
CA ILE A 87 14.70 -1.81 -3.10
C ILE A 87 15.97 -1.69 -3.93
N GLU A 88 15.82 -1.73 -5.26
CA GLU A 88 16.86 -1.26 -6.17
C GLU A 88 17.18 0.18 -5.75
N ARG A 89 18.34 0.38 -5.12
CA ARG A 89 18.83 1.69 -4.74
C ARG A 89 19.00 2.48 -6.03
N ARG A 90 17.99 3.28 -6.40
CA ARG A 90 18.12 4.21 -7.53
C ARG A 90 19.30 5.12 -7.20
N GLY A 91 20.34 5.04 -8.03
CA GLY A 91 21.48 5.95 -7.92
C GLY A 91 21.02 7.40 -7.96
N PRO A 92 21.81 8.34 -7.41
CA PRO A 92 21.47 9.76 -7.45
C PRO A 92 21.19 10.18 -8.89
N ASN A 93 20.06 10.88 -9.10
CA ASN A 93 19.66 11.35 -10.42
C ASN A 93 20.66 12.40 -10.92
N VAL A 94 21.59 11.97 -11.77
CA VAL A 94 22.68 12.80 -12.31
C VAL A 94 22.17 13.99 -13.14
N ASP A 95 20.94 13.92 -13.66
CA ASP A 95 20.32 15.02 -14.39
C ASP A 95 19.93 16.20 -13.48
N ALA A 96 19.82 15.98 -12.16
CA ALA A 96 19.54 17.03 -11.20
C ALA A 96 20.71 18.03 -11.05
N PHE A 97 21.92 17.64 -11.43
CA PHE A 97 23.14 18.46 -11.33
C PHE A 97 23.49 19.23 -12.62
N ARG A 98 22.70 19.07 -13.70
CA ARG A 98 22.94 19.80 -14.95
C ARG A 98 22.19 21.14 -14.91
N THR A 99 22.90 22.24 -14.72
CA THR A 99 22.39 23.60 -14.97
C THR A 99 22.10 23.75 -16.46
N ARG A 100 20.82 23.71 -16.85
CA ARG A 100 20.43 23.88 -18.25
C ARG A 100 20.37 25.37 -18.60
N GLN A 101 21.07 25.77 -19.67
CA GLN A 101 21.01 27.13 -20.23
C GLN A 101 19.80 27.37 -21.16
N GLU A 102 19.02 26.33 -21.50
CA GLU A 102 17.90 26.40 -22.47
C GLU A 102 16.63 25.64 -21.99
N PHE A 103 15.49 25.86 -22.66
CA PHE A 103 14.21 25.20 -22.38
C PHE A 103 14.31 23.67 -22.60
N SER A 104 14.02 22.90 -21.56
CA SER A 104 14.25 21.45 -21.56
C SER A 104 13.10 20.59 -22.08
N GLY A 105 11.86 21.10 -22.08
CA GLY A 105 10.66 20.32 -22.45
C GLY A 105 10.38 19.05 -21.63
N ARG A 106 11.20 18.73 -20.61
CA ARG A 106 11.22 17.43 -19.92
C ARG A 106 9.86 17.04 -19.32
N ASN A 107 9.08 18.02 -18.88
CA ASN A 107 7.81 17.76 -18.19
C ASN A 107 6.58 17.78 -19.12
N LEU A 108 6.76 18.08 -20.41
CA LEU A 108 5.65 18.13 -21.36
C LEU A 108 4.88 16.80 -21.48
N PRO A 109 5.52 15.61 -21.41
CA PRO A 109 4.77 14.34 -21.44
C PRO A 109 3.83 14.11 -20.25
N PHE A 110 3.95 14.88 -19.16
CA PHE A 110 3.12 14.74 -17.97
C PHE A 110 1.97 15.76 -17.89
N LEU A 111 1.83 16.64 -18.88
CA LEU A 111 0.70 17.56 -18.95
C LEU A 111 -0.61 16.76 -19.08
N GLY A 112 -1.57 17.04 -18.21
CA GLY A 112 -2.85 16.30 -18.14
C GLY A 112 -2.80 15.01 -17.34
N TYR A 113 -1.66 14.66 -16.73
CA TYR A 113 -1.54 13.49 -15.84
C TYR A 113 -2.34 13.65 -14.55
N THR A 114 -2.44 14.87 -14.02
CA THR A 114 -3.16 15.13 -12.77
C THR A 114 -4.64 14.82 -12.92
N PHE A 115 -5.12 13.86 -12.13
CA PHE A 115 -6.52 13.51 -12.01
C PHE A 115 -6.98 13.70 -10.56
N THR A 116 -8.11 14.39 -10.37
CA THR A 116 -8.79 14.50 -9.07
C THR A 116 -10.18 13.92 -9.21
N ARG A 117 -10.47 12.82 -8.48
CA ARG A 117 -11.82 12.28 -8.40
C ARG A 117 -12.65 13.23 -7.55
N LYS A 118 -13.64 13.91 -8.15
CA LYS A 118 -14.66 14.61 -7.37
C LYS A 118 -15.54 13.54 -6.71
N GLU A 119 -15.63 13.58 -5.39
CA GLU A 119 -16.61 12.78 -4.67
C GLU A 119 -17.98 13.34 -5.04
N LEU A 120 -18.77 12.53 -5.73
CA LEU A 120 -20.18 12.83 -5.95
C LEU A 120 -20.87 12.64 -4.60
N GLU A 121 -20.91 13.72 -3.81
CA GLU A 121 -21.95 13.82 -2.79
C GLU A 121 -23.29 13.67 -3.51
N SER A 122 -24.09 12.75 -3.01
CA SER A 122 -25.33 12.27 -3.61
C SER A 122 -26.37 13.38 -3.75
N GLU A 123 -26.31 14.13 -4.86
CA GLU A 123 -27.46 14.89 -5.35
C GLU A 123 -28.30 13.97 -6.24
N SER A 124 -29.25 13.31 -5.58
CA SER A 124 -30.46 12.84 -6.23
C SER A 124 -31.27 14.05 -6.71
N SER A 125 -31.07 14.46 -7.96
CA SER A 125 -32.08 15.23 -8.69
C SER A 125 -32.07 14.84 -10.16
N ASP A 126 -33.12 14.11 -10.54
CA ASP A 126 -33.50 13.83 -11.91
C ASP A 126 -33.52 15.10 -12.76
N GLY A 127 -32.84 15.05 -13.91
CA GLY A 127 -32.82 16.13 -14.88
C GLY A 127 -32.49 15.62 -16.27
N LYS A 128 -33.41 14.85 -16.86
CA LYS A 128 -33.37 14.44 -18.27
C LYS A 128 -33.39 15.67 -19.17
N THR A 129 -32.26 16.04 -19.78
CA THR A 129 -32.23 16.99 -20.91
C THR A 129 -32.45 16.22 -22.21
N ALA A 130 -33.72 15.92 -22.52
CA ALA A 130 -34.12 15.50 -23.86
C ALA A 130 -34.54 16.76 -24.64
N ILE A 131 -33.65 17.22 -25.53
CA ILE A 131 -33.96 18.27 -26.51
C ILE A 131 -34.52 17.59 -27.75
N PHE A 132 -35.85 17.63 -27.93
CA PHE A 132 -36.47 17.60 -29.25
C PHE A 132 -37.89 18.16 -29.18
N SER A 133 -38.17 19.22 -29.94
CA SER A 133 -39.32 19.33 -30.87
C SER A 133 -39.51 20.76 -31.37
N THR A 134 -39.43 20.88 -32.68
CA THR A 134 -39.96 21.95 -33.53
C THR A 134 -41.48 22.09 -33.36
N THR A 135 -42.03 23.31 -33.32
CA THR A 135 -43.12 23.80 -34.22
C THR A 135 -43.67 25.18 -33.80
N VAL A 136 -43.84 25.99 -34.86
CA VAL A 136 -44.60 27.24 -35.08
C VAL A 136 -45.94 27.39 -34.32
N ASN A 137 -46.23 28.58 -33.77
CA ASN A 137 -47.18 29.59 -34.28
C ASN A 137 -47.83 30.50 -33.20
N GLU A 138 -47.61 31.80 -33.40
CA GLU A 138 -48.57 32.93 -33.45
C GLU A 138 -49.59 33.27 -32.32
N SER A 139 -49.44 34.53 -31.86
CA SER A 139 -50.46 35.52 -31.42
C SER A 139 -51.18 35.36 -30.06
N VAL A 140 -51.11 36.42 -29.23
CA VAL A 140 -52.21 37.37 -28.89
C VAL A 140 -51.81 38.14 -27.62
N MET A 141 -52.03 39.46 -27.64
CA MET A 141 -51.79 40.41 -26.55
C MET A 141 -52.80 40.21 -25.40
N CYS A 142 -52.33 40.25 -24.14
CA CYS A 142 -53.19 40.50 -22.97
C CYS A 142 -52.41 41.21 -21.83
N GLU A 143 -52.93 42.38 -21.46
CA GLU A 143 -52.99 43.04 -20.14
C GLU A 143 -51.74 43.13 -19.20
N PRO A 144 -51.29 44.34 -18.83
CA PRO A 144 -50.14 44.57 -17.93
C PRO A 144 -50.36 44.19 -16.44
N SER A 145 -51.57 43.75 -16.05
CA SER A 145 -51.91 43.42 -14.66
C SER A 145 -51.41 42.06 -14.18
N GLU A 146 -51.35 41.05 -15.06
CA GLU A 146 -50.87 39.70 -14.70
C GLU A 146 -49.36 39.64 -14.54
N LEU A 147 -48.63 40.45 -15.31
CA LEU A 147 -47.17 40.50 -15.27
C LEU A 147 -46.66 41.09 -13.95
N GLU A 148 -47.34 42.10 -13.40
CA GLU A 148 -47.03 42.66 -12.07
C GLU A 148 -47.30 41.67 -10.93
N ALA A 149 -48.39 40.90 -11.03
CA ALA A 149 -48.70 39.86 -10.06
C ALA A 149 -47.64 38.74 -10.08
N GLN A 150 -47.22 38.31 -11.27
CA GLN A 150 -46.12 37.35 -11.44
C GLN A 150 -44.79 37.90 -10.92
N LEU A 151 -44.48 39.17 -11.17
CA LEU A 151 -43.27 39.82 -10.66
C LEU A 151 -43.26 39.87 -9.13
N LYS A 152 -44.41 40.15 -8.49
CA LYS A 152 -44.55 40.16 -7.04
C LYS A 152 -44.41 38.76 -6.43
N ALA A 153 -44.98 37.74 -7.07
CA ALA A 153 -44.82 36.35 -6.67
C ALA A 153 -43.35 35.91 -6.78
N LYS A 154 -42.68 36.22 -7.90
CA LYS A 154 -41.26 35.90 -8.11
C LYS A 154 -40.33 36.66 -7.16
N LYS A 155 -40.63 37.91 -6.82
CA LYS A 155 -39.88 38.66 -5.79
C LYS A 155 -40.01 38.04 -4.41
N LYS A 156 -41.20 37.56 -4.04
CA LYS A 156 -41.43 36.86 -2.78
C LYS A 156 -40.68 35.52 -2.73
N GLU A 157 -40.76 34.73 -3.79
CA GLU A 157 -40.01 33.47 -3.94
C GLU A 157 -38.50 33.70 -3.85
N ASN A 158 -37.99 34.76 -4.50
CA ASN A 158 -36.57 35.11 -4.46
C ASN A 158 -36.12 35.55 -3.05
N HIS A 159 -36.96 36.30 -2.33
CA HIS A 159 -36.69 36.67 -0.94
C HIS A 159 -36.67 35.45 -0.01
N GLU A 160 -37.59 34.50 -0.21
CA GLU A 160 -37.67 33.25 0.54
C GLU A 160 -36.46 32.34 0.27
N LEU A 161 -36.05 32.20 -1.00
CA LEU A 161 -34.84 31.49 -1.39
C LEU A 161 -33.58 32.13 -0.78
N LYS A 162 -33.53 33.47 -0.71
CA LYS A 162 -32.42 34.18 -0.08
C LYS A 162 -32.32 33.88 1.42
N LEU A 163 -33.44 33.87 2.15
CA LEU A 163 -33.46 33.49 3.56
C LEU A 163 -33.03 32.02 3.77
N ARG A 164 -33.40 31.14 2.83
CA ARG A 164 -33.06 29.72 2.89
C ARG A 164 -31.58 29.46 2.65
N LEU A 165 -30.95 30.24 1.76
CA LEU A 165 -29.50 30.21 1.55
C LEU A 165 -28.75 30.69 2.81
N GLU A 166 -29.18 31.81 3.40
CA GLU A 166 -28.54 32.38 4.59
C GLU A 166 -28.64 31.46 5.82
N THR A 167 -29.75 30.72 5.95
CA THR A 167 -29.91 29.71 7.02
C THR A 167 -29.04 28.47 6.78
N LEU A 168 -28.95 27.99 5.54
CA LEU A 168 -28.10 26.86 5.17
C LEU A 168 -26.60 27.15 5.35
N GLU A 169 -26.13 28.35 4.99
CA GLU A 169 -24.73 28.77 5.21
C GLU A 169 -24.37 28.77 6.70
N ASN A 170 -25.25 29.34 7.55
CA ASN A 170 -25.01 29.42 9.00
C ASN A 170 -25.07 28.04 9.69
N ASP A 171 -25.97 27.15 9.26
CA ASP A 171 -26.12 25.81 9.84
C ASP A 171 -25.03 24.83 9.37
N SER A 172 -24.43 25.05 8.19
CA SER A 172 -23.35 24.23 7.65
C SER A 172 -21.99 24.57 8.27
N ASP A 173 -21.65 25.86 8.42
CA ASP A 173 -20.30 26.28 8.84
C ASP A 173 -20.04 26.10 10.35
N ARG A 174 -21.08 26.28 11.18
CA ARG A 174 -20.97 26.20 12.64
C ARG A 174 -20.54 24.82 13.18
N PRO A 175 -21.12 23.69 12.74
CA PRO A 175 -20.66 22.37 13.19
C PRO A 175 -19.28 21.99 12.62
N LEU A 176 -18.93 22.45 11.42
CA LEU A 176 -17.62 22.23 10.82
C LEU A 176 -16.51 22.95 11.59
N LEU A 177 -16.72 24.22 11.96
CA LEU A 177 -15.79 24.99 12.81
C LEU A 177 -15.55 24.34 14.16
N LYS A 178 -16.60 23.76 14.77
CA LYS A 178 -16.46 23.05 16.06
C LYS A 178 -15.64 21.76 15.92
N LYS A 179 -15.90 20.97 14.87
CA LYS A 179 -15.13 19.75 14.57
C LYS A 179 -13.67 20.07 14.23
N LEU A 180 -13.42 21.16 13.51
CA LEU A 180 -12.07 21.63 13.18
C LEU A 180 -11.30 21.97 14.45
N LYS A 181 -11.89 22.77 15.35
CA LYS A 181 -11.26 23.14 16.63
C LYS A 181 -10.98 21.94 17.54
N GLU A 182 -11.87 20.94 17.53
CA GLU A 182 -11.68 19.69 18.27
C GLU A 182 -10.55 18.84 17.67
N ALA A 183 -10.47 18.76 16.34
CA ALA A 183 -9.37 18.08 15.64
C ALA A 183 -8.02 18.77 15.90
N GLU A 184 -7.97 20.10 15.85
CA GLU A 184 -6.77 20.89 16.18
C GLU A 184 -6.30 20.61 17.61
N SER A 185 -7.21 20.60 18.58
CA SER A 185 -6.88 20.31 19.98
C SER A 185 -6.36 18.88 20.18
N ARG A 186 -6.91 17.91 19.44
CA ARG A 186 -6.45 16.51 19.45
C ARG A 186 -5.06 16.35 18.84
N ILE A 187 -4.78 17.08 17.75
CA ILE A 187 -3.46 17.09 17.12
C ILE A 187 -2.44 17.68 18.07
N GLU A 188 -2.72 18.83 18.70
CA GLU A 188 -1.81 19.47 19.66
C GLU A 188 -1.47 18.55 20.84
N PHE A 189 -2.45 17.81 21.35
CA PHE A 189 -2.23 16.82 22.41
C PHE A 189 -1.32 15.68 21.94
N SER A 190 -1.61 15.10 20.77
CA SER A 190 -0.81 14.02 20.17
C SER A 190 0.63 14.45 19.89
N GLU A 191 0.84 15.69 19.45
CA GLU A 191 2.19 16.24 19.21
C GLU A 191 3.00 16.40 20.49
N LYS A 192 2.36 16.80 21.60
CA LYS A 192 3.01 16.86 22.93
C LYS A 192 3.42 15.47 23.41
N ASP A 193 2.54 14.48 23.27
CA ASP A 193 2.84 13.09 23.64
C ASP A 193 3.96 12.50 22.77
N ARG A 194 3.94 12.74 21.45
CA ARG A 194 5.02 12.32 20.54
C ARG A 194 6.36 12.90 20.96
N LYS A 195 6.41 14.21 21.26
CA LYS A 195 7.64 14.87 21.70
C LYS A 195 8.18 14.28 23.00
N ARG A 196 7.30 14.01 23.97
CA ARG A 196 7.67 13.37 25.24
C ARG A 196 8.25 11.96 25.00
N LEU A 197 7.63 11.17 24.14
CA LEU A 197 8.12 9.83 23.80
C LEU A 197 9.47 9.85 23.08
N GLU A 198 9.70 10.84 22.21
CA GLU A 198 11.00 11.03 21.55
C GLU A 198 12.11 11.36 22.55
N GLU A 199 11.84 12.21 23.55
CA GLU A 199 12.78 12.53 24.63
C GLU A 199 13.09 11.30 25.50
N ASP A 200 12.06 10.52 25.86
CA ASP A 200 12.23 9.27 26.62
C ASP A 200 13.04 8.23 25.84
N LEU A 201 12.79 8.08 24.53
CA LEU A 201 13.50 7.13 23.67
C LEU A 201 14.99 7.50 23.57
N ALA A 202 15.30 8.78 23.31
CA ALA A 202 16.67 9.28 23.26
C ALA A 202 17.43 9.05 24.58
N SER A 203 16.75 9.23 25.72
CA SER A 203 17.31 8.94 27.05
C SER A 203 17.64 7.45 27.20
N ARG A 204 16.73 6.55 26.78
CA ARG A 204 16.94 5.09 26.85
C ARG A 204 18.05 4.60 25.93
N GLU A 205 18.16 5.16 24.73
CA GLU A 205 19.26 4.85 23.82
C GLU A 205 20.63 5.22 24.41
N LYS A 206 20.71 6.38 25.07
CA LYS A 206 21.93 6.81 25.76
C LYS A 206 22.30 5.85 26.90
N SER A 207 21.33 5.43 27.72
CA SER A 207 21.56 4.43 28.78
C SER A 207 22.02 3.09 28.22
N LEU A 208 21.40 2.61 27.13
CA LEU A 208 21.81 1.37 26.46
C LEU A 208 23.25 1.45 25.91
N LEU A 209 23.64 2.61 25.38
CA LEU A 209 25.00 2.81 24.89
C LEU A 209 26.03 2.76 26.03
N VAL A 210 25.72 3.37 27.18
CA VAL A 210 26.57 3.30 28.38
C VAL A 210 26.68 1.86 28.87
N PHE A 211 25.55 1.18 29.04
CA PHE A 211 25.53 -0.21 29.50
C PHE A 211 26.30 -1.16 28.57
N LYS A 212 26.19 -0.98 27.24
CA LYS A 212 26.98 -1.75 26.27
C LYS A 212 28.49 -1.53 26.44
N LYS A 213 28.92 -0.29 26.71
CA LYS A 213 30.34 0.02 26.96
C LYS A 213 30.84 -0.60 28.26
N GLU A 214 30.04 -0.53 29.33
CA GLU A 214 30.36 -1.15 30.62
C GLU A 214 30.48 -2.67 30.49
N MET A 215 29.52 -3.32 29.81
CA MET A 215 29.58 -4.76 29.54
C MET A 215 30.80 -5.18 28.72
N ALA A 216 31.26 -4.35 27.78
CA ALA A 216 32.48 -4.60 27.02
C ALA A 216 33.73 -4.48 27.90
N ALA A 217 33.79 -3.46 28.76
CA ALA A 217 34.89 -3.27 29.71
C ALA A 217 34.97 -4.42 30.72
N GLU A 218 33.82 -4.83 31.28
CA GLU A 218 33.70 -5.97 32.20
C GLU A 218 34.26 -7.26 31.56
N ARG A 219 33.91 -7.54 30.30
CA ARG A 219 34.43 -8.71 29.57
C ARG A 219 35.94 -8.69 29.41
N VAL A 220 36.52 -7.52 29.13
CA VAL A 220 37.97 -7.35 28.98
C VAL A 220 38.67 -7.54 30.32
N GLU A 221 38.18 -6.93 31.39
CA GLU A 221 38.76 -7.10 32.73
C GLU A 221 38.65 -8.54 33.23
N ARG A 222 37.49 -9.18 33.01
CA ARG A 222 37.31 -10.61 33.31
C ARG A 222 38.34 -11.47 32.57
N SER A 223 38.52 -11.27 31.26
CA SER A 223 39.52 -12.00 30.47
C SER A 223 40.96 -11.79 31.01
N LYS A 224 41.32 -10.55 31.40
CA LYS A 224 42.62 -10.28 32.02
C LYS A 224 42.79 -11.01 33.35
N THR A 225 41.76 -11.02 34.21
CA THR A 225 41.82 -11.72 35.49
C THR A 225 41.95 -13.24 35.28
N GLU A 226 41.17 -13.82 34.37
CA GLU A 226 41.24 -15.23 34.01
C GLU A 226 42.64 -15.59 33.48
N ALA A 227 43.22 -14.77 32.60
CA ALA A 227 44.58 -14.97 32.09
C ALA A 227 45.63 -14.98 33.20
N LYS A 228 45.57 -14.01 34.13
CA LYS A 228 46.49 -13.94 35.29
C LYS A 228 46.34 -15.16 36.21
N THR A 229 45.11 -15.61 36.47
CA THR A 229 44.89 -16.82 37.29
C THR A 229 45.46 -18.07 36.63
N LEU A 230 45.32 -18.21 35.30
CA LEU A 230 45.88 -19.34 34.56
C LEU A 230 47.41 -19.32 34.55
N GLU A 231 48.03 -18.14 34.44
CA GLU A 231 49.48 -17.98 34.53
C GLU A 231 50.00 -18.40 35.92
N PHE A 232 49.36 -17.93 36.98
CA PHE A 232 49.68 -18.31 38.35
C PHE A 232 49.57 -19.82 38.58
N LEU A 233 48.51 -20.47 38.08
CA LEU A 233 48.34 -21.92 38.15
C LEU A 233 49.42 -22.68 37.36
N ARG A 234 49.86 -22.17 36.21
CA ARG A 234 50.98 -22.77 35.45
C ARG A 234 52.28 -22.71 36.25
N ASP A 235 52.55 -21.60 36.92
CA ASP A 235 53.78 -21.44 37.72
C ASP A 235 53.79 -22.35 38.93
N ILE A 236 52.65 -22.47 39.64
CA ILE A 236 52.49 -23.46 40.71
C ILE A 236 52.74 -24.87 40.16
N LYS A 237 52.13 -25.22 39.02
CA LYS A 237 52.31 -26.54 38.40
C LYS A 237 53.77 -26.81 38.03
N LYS A 238 54.51 -25.82 37.53
CA LYS A 238 55.95 -25.94 37.23
C LYS A 238 56.75 -26.17 38.51
N LYS A 239 56.53 -25.37 39.56
CA LYS A 239 57.19 -25.52 40.86
C LYS A 239 56.96 -26.90 41.46
N TRP A 240 55.71 -27.36 41.45
CA TRP A 240 55.35 -28.68 41.95
C TRP A 240 56.07 -29.80 41.18
N LYS A 241 56.15 -29.70 39.84
CA LYS A 241 56.91 -30.66 39.02
C LYS A 241 58.41 -30.65 39.34
N THR A 242 59.01 -29.48 39.58
CA THR A 242 60.43 -29.39 39.91
C THR A 242 60.72 -29.95 41.30
N GLU A 243 59.87 -29.64 42.29
CA GLU A 243 59.97 -30.17 43.66
C GLU A 243 59.80 -31.70 43.66
N GLU A 244 58.83 -32.21 42.90
CA GLU A 244 58.60 -33.65 42.79
C GLU A 244 59.79 -34.36 42.12
N ALA A 245 60.35 -33.80 41.04
CA ALA A 245 61.54 -34.33 40.40
C ALA A 245 62.77 -34.32 41.34
N GLN A 246 62.89 -33.30 42.18
CA GLN A 246 63.95 -33.21 43.18
C GLN A 246 63.77 -34.27 44.28
N ARG A 247 62.55 -34.43 44.80
CA ARG A 247 62.21 -35.50 45.75
C ARG A 247 62.52 -36.89 45.21
N LEU A 248 62.14 -37.17 43.96
CA LEU A 248 62.44 -38.45 43.30
C LEU A 248 63.95 -38.72 43.23
N LYS A 249 64.77 -37.71 42.92
CA LYS A 249 66.23 -37.84 42.92
C LYS A 249 66.80 -38.09 44.31
N GLU A 250 66.34 -37.37 45.32
CA GLU A 250 66.77 -37.56 46.71
C GLU A 250 66.43 -38.97 47.24
N VAL A 251 65.25 -39.49 46.88
CA VAL A 251 64.87 -40.87 47.23
C VAL A 251 65.77 -41.88 46.52
N GLN A 252 66.05 -41.70 45.22
CA GLN A 252 66.95 -42.58 44.47
C GLN A 252 68.37 -42.61 45.04
N GLN A 253 68.90 -41.47 45.49
CA GLN A 253 70.22 -41.40 46.13
C GLN A 253 70.29 -42.10 47.48
N LYS A 254 69.17 -42.19 48.21
CA LYS A 254 69.10 -42.90 49.52
C LYS A 254 68.95 -44.41 49.37
N VAL A 255 68.66 -44.91 48.17
CA VAL A 255 68.41 -46.33 47.88
C VAL A 255 69.63 -47.01 47.23
N GLN A 256 70.66 -46.24 46.82
CA GLN A 256 71.99 -46.75 46.43
C GLN A 256 72.94 -46.81 47.63
#